data_AF-A0A1X3DL13-F1
#
_entry.id   AF-A0A1X3DL13-F1
#
_cell.length_a   1.000
_cell.length_b   1.000
_cell.length_c   1.000
_cell.angle_alpha   90.00
_cell.angle_beta   90.00
_cell.angle_gamma   90.00
#
_symmetry.space_group_name_H-M   'P 1'
#
loop_
_entity.id
_entity.type
_entity.pdbx_description
1 polymer ?
#
loop_
_entity_poly.entity_id
_entity_poly.type
_entity_poly.pdbx_seq_one_letter_code
_entity_poly.pdbx_strand_id
1 'polypeptide(L)'
;MIERLKQFLETSGMSQNKAADRMGVSKSALSAYLNGKYDGDIAGMDKKAALFLEQEDDRAELKKLDIPYVETDTAKKMKGWLGLAAWLGQLGIVYGGAGLGKTTVLKQYAAANPLALLIEPDTGYTAKVLLQEICRTLGHSDKGNIHELTERIIQCLNRDKKSSSPRDAHRILLIDEAEQLPTRALESLRRIHDKSGVAVALVGMPKLLLNLKGPNSEFKQLFSRVSVKMELGEMLPETDLKQIAAAVLKTNDEAVLQKVVKTSKGNARKLSKLLLIMDYLMQVNPDVDLDDDVIEHAETYLIH
;
A
#
# COMPACT_ATOMS: atom_id res chain seq x y z
N MET A 1 17.16 -32.11 -21.75
CA MET A 1 16.92 -31.16 -20.64
C MET A 1 17.51 -29.79 -20.92
N ILE A 2 18.82 -29.69 -21.20
CA ILE A 2 19.53 -28.43 -21.53
C ILE A 2 18.77 -27.55 -22.55
N GLU A 3 18.33 -28.12 -23.67
CA GLU A 3 17.62 -27.35 -24.71
C GLU A 3 16.28 -26.77 -24.22
N ARG A 4 15.53 -27.56 -23.46
CA ARG A 4 14.24 -27.16 -22.86
C ARG A 4 14.45 -26.02 -21.86
N LEU A 5 15.52 -26.08 -21.07
CA LEU A 5 15.89 -25.01 -20.14
C LEU A 5 16.34 -23.74 -20.86
N LYS A 6 17.10 -23.84 -21.95
CA LYS A 6 17.48 -22.68 -22.78
C LYS A 6 16.25 -21.99 -23.38
N GLN A 7 15.37 -22.78 -24.00
CA GLN A 7 14.14 -22.27 -24.62
C GLN A 7 13.26 -21.55 -23.60
N PHE A 8 13.13 -22.09 -22.38
CA PHE A 8 12.40 -21.42 -21.30
C PHE A 8 13.03 -20.06 -20.92
N LEU A 9 14.36 -19.99 -20.76
CA LEU A 9 15.04 -18.74 -20.38
C LEU A 9 14.90 -17.66 -21.46
N GLU A 10 14.93 -18.05 -22.73
CA GLU A 10 14.71 -17.13 -23.85
C GLU A 10 13.25 -16.64 -23.89
N THR A 11 12.28 -17.55 -23.76
CA THR A 11 10.85 -17.21 -23.86
C THR A 11 10.36 -16.39 -22.67
N SER A 12 10.84 -16.70 -21.46
CA SER A 12 10.47 -16.00 -20.22
C SER A 12 11.23 -14.69 -19.99
N GLY A 13 12.31 -14.44 -20.74
CA GLY A 13 13.24 -13.35 -20.50
C GLY A 13 13.98 -13.44 -19.15
N MET A 14 13.98 -14.63 -18.51
CA MET A 14 14.62 -14.84 -17.21
C MET A 14 16.14 -14.92 -17.34
N SER A 15 16.86 -14.16 -16.51
CA SER A 15 18.32 -14.23 -16.50
C SER A 15 18.81 -15.57 -15.92
N GLN A 16 19.91 -16.09 -16.47
CA GLN A 16 20.58 -17.29 -15.96
C GLN A 16 20.94 -17.17 -14.48
N ASN A 17 21.25 -15.97 -13.99
CA ASN A 17 21.53 -15.73 -12.57
C ASN A 17 20.30 -16.03 -11.69
N LYS A 18 19.13 -15.52 -12.10
CA LYS A 18 17.88 -15.75 -11.37
C LYS A 18 17.47 -17.23 -11.43
N ALA A 19 17.71 -17.89 -12.56
CA ALA A 19 17.44 -19.31 -12.71
C ALA A 19 18.37 -20.18 -11.83
N ALA A 20 19.67 -19.85 -11.75
CA ALA A 20 20.63 -20.56 -10.89
C ALA A 20 20.22 -20.48 -9.41
N ASP A 21 19.85 -19.29 -8.94
CA ASP A 21 19.40 -19.07 -7.57
C ASP A 21 18.13 -19.90 -7.26
N ARG A 22 17.17 -19.97 -8.20
CA ARG A 22 15.94 -20.76 -8.06
C ARG A 22 16.16 -22.27 -8.13
N MET A 23 17.09 -22.73 -8.97
CA MET A 23 17.48 -24.13 -9.08
C MET A 23 18.34 -24.61 -7.89
N GLY A 24 18.80 -23.70 -7.02
CA GLY A 24 19.70 -24.03 -5.91
C GLY A 24 21.05 -24.55 -6.42
N VAL A 25 21.61 -23.91 -7.45
CA VAL A 25 22.92 -24.22 -8.05
C VAL A 25 23.75 -22.96 -8.22
N SER A 26 25.07 -23.10 -8.31
CA SER A 26 25.93 -21.95 -8.57
C SER A 26 25.75 -21.43 -10.00
N LYS A 27 25.93 -20.12 -10.18
CA LYS A 27 25.89 -19.46 -11.49
C LYS A 27 26.87 -20.08 -12.48
N SER A 28 28.07 -20.45 -12.01
CA SER A 28 29.09 -21.12 -12.81
C SER A 28 28.66 -22.53 -13.22
N ALA A 29 28.03 -23.30 -12.31
CA ALA A 29 27.53 -24.65 -12.61
C ALA A 29 26.41 -24.62 -13.65
N LEU A 30 25.43 -23.70 -13.52
CA LEU A 30 24.36 -23.57 -14.50
C LEU A 30 24.90 -23.13 -15.87
N SER A 31 25.84 -22.18 -15.90
CA SER A 31 26.46 -21.73 -17.16
C SER A 31 27.25 -22.84 -17.85
N ALA A 32 28.03 -23.62 -17.09
CA ALA A 32 28.75 -24.77 -17.62
C ALA A 32 27.79 -25.84 -18.15
N TYR A 33 26.68 -26.10 -17.45
CA TYR A 33 25.67 -27.08 -17.83
C TYR A 33 24.94 -26.69 -19.12
N LEU A 34 24.50 -25.42 -19.23
CA LEU A 34 23.87 -24.91 -20.45
C LEU A 34 24.80 -24.97 -21.67
N ASN A 35 26.11 -24.84 -21.47
CA ASN A 35 27.12 -24.92 -22.52
C ASN A 35 27.64 -26.34 -22.80
N GLY A 36 27.12 -27.37 -22.11
CA GLY A 36 27.56 -28.76 -22.26
C GLY A 36 28.99 -29.03 -21.74
N LYS A 37 29.52 -28.15 -20.89
CA LYS A 37 30.88 -28.23 -20.31
C LYS A 37 30.87 -28.57 -18.82
N TYR A 38 29.73 -28.99 -18.28
CA TYR A 38 29.61 -29.37 -16.88
C TYR A 38 30.08 -30.81 -16.67
N ASP A 39 31.08 -30.97 -15.82
CA ASP A 39 31.79 -32.21 -15.50
C ASP A 39 31.36 -32.84 -14.16
N GLY A 40 30.39 -32.24 -13.48
CA GLY A 40 29.79 -32.74 -12.24
C GLY A 40 28.65 -33.73 -12.46
N ASP A 41 27.71 -33.78 -11.50
CA ASP A 41 26.55 -34.67 -11.57
C ASP A 41 25.49 -34.16 -12.56
N ILE A 42 25.59 -34.60 -13.82
CA ILE A 42 24.66 -34.25 -14.90
C ILE A 42 23.24 -34.75 -14.58
N ALA A 43 23.10 -35.95 -14.01
CA ALA A 43 21.78 -36.51 -13.69
C ALA A 43 21.08 -35.72 -12.58
N GLY A 44 21.82 -35.32 -11.54
CA GLY A 44 21.34 -34.42 -10.49
C GLY A 44 20.98 -33.04 -11.03
N MET A 45 21.77 -32.50 -11.98
CA MET A 45 21.47 -31.22 -12.64
C MET A 45 20.22 -31.31 -13.52
N ASP A 46 20.05 -32.40 -14.28
CA ASP A 46 18.85 -32.68 -15.08
C ASP A 46 17.61 -32.75 -14.19
N LYS A 47 17.69 -33.39 -13.02
CA LYS A 47 16.59 -33.47 -12.05
C LYS A 47 16.23 -32.10 -11.48
N LYS A 48 17.22 -31.29 -11.12
CA LYS A 48 17.01 -29.91 -10.65
C LYS A 48 16.39 -29.02 -11.73
N ALA A 49 16.85 -29.17 -12.98
CA ALA A 49 16.31 -28.44 -14.13
C ALA A 49 14.87 -28.87 -14.44
N ALA A 50 14.56 -30.17 -14.37
CA ALA A 50 13.20 -30.68 -14.54
C ALA A 50 12.24 -30.11 -13.49
N LEU A 51 12.62 -30.20 -12.21
CA LEU A 51 11.80 -29.68 -11.11
C LEU A 51 11.62 -28.16 -11.20
N PHE A 52 12.67 -27.43 -11.61
CA PHE A 52 12.57 -25.99 -11.84
C PHE A 52 11.59 -25.66 -12.96
N LEU A 53 11.67 -26.35 -14.10
CA LEU A 53 10.77 -26.11 -15.23
C LEU A 53 9.32 -26.45 -14.87
N GLU A 54 9.09 -27.56 -14.17
CA GLU A 54 7.76 -27.94 -13.65
C GLU A 54 7.20 -26.87 -12.71
N GLN A 55 8.01 -26.38 -11.76
CA GLN A 55 7.60 -25.31 -10.84
C GLN A 55 7.33 -23.97 -11.54
N GLU A 56 8.04 -23.67 -12.64
CA GLU A 56 7.80 -22.45 -13.41
C GLU A 56 6.60 -22.59 -14.34
N ASP A 57 6.34 -23.77 -14.89
CA ASP A 57 5.12 -24.08 -15.66
C ASP A 57 3.90 -23.95 -14.73
N ASP A 58 3.92 -24.55 -13.53
CA ASP A 58 2.88 -24.39 -12.51
C ASP A 58 2.66 -22.92 -12.13
N ARG A 59 3.75 -22.14 -11.98
CA ARG A 59 3.66 -20.70 -11.68
C ARG A 59 3.17 -19.85 -12.85
N ALA A 60 3.43 -20.27 -14.09
CA ALA A 60 3.00 -19.58 -15.29
C ALA A 60 1.50 -19.81 -15.54
N GLU A 61 0.98 -20.98 -15.17
CA GLU A 61 -0.45 -21.28 -15.21
C GLU A 61 -1.23 -20.53 -14.13
N LEU A 62 -0.65 -20.41 -12.92
CA LEU A 62 -1.27 -19.66 -11.81
C LEU A 62 -1.18 -18.15 -12.00
N LYS A 63 -2.29 -17.54 -12.43
CA LYS A 63 -2.41 -16.09 -12.53
C LYS A 63 -2.83 -15.51 -11.19
N LYS A 64 -1.95 -14.77 -10.54
CA LYS A 64 -2.32 -14.06 -9.32
C LYS A 64 -3.46 -13.07 -9.60
N LEU A 65 -4.58 -13.24 -8.92
CA LEU A 65 -5.69 -12.29 -8.96
C LEU A 65 -5.21 -10.88 -8.60
N ASP A 66 -5.49 -9.94 -9.50
CA ASP A 66 -5.36 -8.51 -9.26
C ASP A 66 -6.67 -8.00 -8.65
N ILE A 67 -6.59 -7.47 -7.43
CA ILE A 67 -7.75 -6.89 -6.74
C ILE A 67 -7.82 -5.41 -7.13
N PRO A 68 -8.78 -5.00 -7.97
CA PRO A 68 -8.89 -3.62 -8.39
C PRO A 68 -9.24 -2.70 -7.21
N TYR A 69 -8.86 -1.43 -7.32
CA TYR A 69 -9.40 -0.41 -6.44
C TYR A 69 -10.90 -0.25 -6.70
N VAL A 70 -11.71 -0.51 -5.67
CA VAL A 70 -13.16 -0.30 -5.70
C VAL A 70 -13.50 0.98 -4.94
N GLU A 71 -14.20 1.89 -5.60
CA GLU A 71 -14.63 3.13 -4.99
C GLU A 71 -15.89 2.92 -4.14
N THR A 72 -15.69 2.44 -2.92
CA THR A 72 -16.76 2.21 -1.94
C THR A 72 -17.31 3.50 -1.33
N ASP A 73 -18.41 3.43 -0.60
CA ASP A 73 -18.99 4.62 0.04
C ASP A 73 -18.07 5.22 1.10
N THR A 74 -17.36 4.40 1.88
CA THR A 74 -16.33 4.89 2.81
C THR A 74 -15.16 5.54 2.05
N ALA A 75 -14.75 4.95 0.93
CA ALA A 75 -13.69 5.52 0.10
C ALA A 75 -14.10 6.87 -0.51
N LYS A 76 -15.35 7.02 -0.98
CA LYS A 76 -15.92 8.29 -1.46
C LYS A 76 -15.94 9.34 -0.36
N LYS A 77 -16.41 8.98 0.84
CA LYS A 77 -16.42 9.88 2.00
C LYS A 77 -15.01 10.36 2.33
N MET A 78 -14.04 9.45 2.41
CA MET A 78 -12.65 9.81 2.69
C MET A 78 -12.04 10.69 1.60
N LYS A 79 -12.26 10.39 0.31
CA LYS A 79 -11.85 11.27 -0.80
C LYS A 79 -12.47 12.66 -0.71
N GLY A 80 -13.78 12.73 -0.44
CA GLY A 80 -14.49 14.00 -0.25
C GLY A 80 -13.92 14.80 0.94
N TRP A 81 -13.59 14.12 2.03
CA TRP A 81 -12.94 14.73 3.19
C TRP A 81 -11.54 15.27 2.86
N LEU A 82 -10.73 14.52 2.09
CA LEU A 82 -9.41 14.98 1.63
C LEU A 82 -9.54 16.23 0.75
N GLY A 83 -10.51 16.23 -0.17
CA GLY A 83 -10.83 17.40 -0.99
C GLY A 83 -11.25 18.61 -0.15
N LEU A 84 -12.09 18.40 0.87
CA LEU A 84 -12.50 19.45 1.80
C LEU A 84 -11.31 20.01 2.59
N ALA A 85 -10.45 19.16 3.13
CA ALA A 85 -9.26 19.58 3.88
C ALA A 85 -8.29 20.38 2.99
N ALA A 86 -8.08 19.91 1.76
CA ALA A 86 -7.29 20.60 0.74
C ALA A 86 -7.91 21.96 0.37
N TRP A 87 -9.23 22.02 0.19
CA TRP A 87 -9.95 23.26 -0.13
C TRP A 87 -9.80 24.30 0.99
N LEU A 88 -10.11 23.91 2.22
CA LEU A 88 -10.02 24.77 3.41
C LEU A 88 -8.58 25.14 3.78
N GLY A 89 -7.57 24.40 3.30
CA GLY A 89 -6.18 24.60 3.70
C GLY A 89 -5.94 24.29 5.17
N GLN A 90 -6.58 23.23 5.69
CA GLN A 90 -6.59 22.91 7.13
C GLN A 90 -5.72 21.70 7.46
N LEU A 91 -5.26 21.67 8.70
CA LEU A 91 -4.70 20.48 9.34
C LEU A 91 -5.87 19.61 9.83
N GLY A 92 -5.91 18.38 9.36
CA GLY A 92 -6.96 17.42 9.66
C GLY A 92 -6.42 16.04 9.99
N ILE A 93 -7.29 15.21 10.58
CA ILE A 93 -6.98 13.83 10.91
C ILE A 93 -8.02 12.84 10.36
N VAL A 94 -7.54 11.73 9.79
CA VAL A 94 -8.35 10.53 9.50
C VAL A 94 -7.82 9.38 10.34
N TYR A 95 -8.66 8.75 11.14
CA TYR A 95 -8.24 7.60 11.95
C TYR A 95 -9.25 6.46 11.92
N GLY A 96 -8.75 5.24 12.11
CA GLY A 96 -9.55 4.02 12.25
C GLY A 96 -8.68 2.78 12.27
N GLY A 97 -9.30 1.62 12.47
CA GLY A 97 -8.65 0.32 12.57
C GLY A 97 -7.71 -0.01 11.40
N ALA A 98 -6.81 -0.96 11.63
CA ALA A 98 -5.90 -1.44 10.60
C ALA A 98 -6.64 -2.22 9.52
N GLY A 99 -6.26 -2.07 8.25
CA GLY A 99 -6.84 -2.86 7.15
C GLY A 99 -8.20 -2.37 6.63
N LEU A 100 -8.62 -1.13 6.95
CA LEU A 100 -9.83 -0.49 6.41
C LEU A 100 -9.65 0.21 5.05
N GLY A 101 -8.46 0.11 4.42
CA GLY A 101 -8.22 0.69 3.10
C GLY A 101 -7.75 2.16 3.06
N LYS A 102 -7.38 2.75 4.21
CA LYS A 102 -6.86 4.13 4.32
C LYS A 102 -5.73 4.42 3.33
N THR A 103 -4.65 3.64 3.38
CA THR A 103 -3.49 3.71 2.48
C THR A 103 -3.91 3.62 1.01
N THR A 104 -4.81 2.70 0.68
CA THR A 104 -5.30 2.52 -0.70
C THR A 104 -6.01 3.77 -1.20
N VAL A 105 -6.87 4.39 -0.38
CA VAL A 105 -7.55 5.65 -0.73
C VAL A 105 -6.55 6.78 -0.92
N LEU A 106 -5.54 6.90 -0.05
CA LEU A 106 -4.51 7.94 -0.18
C LEU A 106 -3.68 7.79 -1.45
N LYS A 107 -3.25 6.57 -1.80
CA LYS A 107 -2.53 6.28 -3.04
C LYS A 107 -3.36 6.63 -4.26
N GLN A 108 -4.63 6.24 -4.27
CA GLN A 108 -5.55 6.59 -5.35
C GLN A 108 -5.76 8.11 -5.46
N TYR A 109 -5.90 8.79 -4.32
CA TYR A 109 -6.09 10.24 -4.31
C TYR A 109 -4.85 10.98 -4.80
N ALA A 110 -3.65 10.57 -4.39
CA ALA A 110 -2.39 11.17 -4.83
C ALA A 110 -2.13 10.93 -6.32
N ALA A 111 -2.43 9.72 -6.82
CA ALA A 111 -2.32 9.42 -8.25
C ALA A 111 -3.26 10.27 -9.11
N ALA A 112 -4.46 10.57 -8.61
CA ALA A 112 -5.44 11.42 -9.31
C ALA A 112 -5.18 12.93 -9.16
N ASN A 113 -4.40 13.35 -8.16
CA ASN A 113 -4.19 14.76 -7.82
C ASN A 113 -2.70 15.10 -7.74
N PRO A 114 -2.09 15.69 -8.78
CA PRO A 114 -0.66 16.06 -8.80
C PRO A 114 -0.23 17.04 -7.68
N LEU A 115 -1.18 17.69 -7.02
CA LEU A 115 -0.95 18.65 -5.92
C LEU A 115 -1.01 17.99 -4.54
N ALA A 116 -1.30 16.69 -4.47
CA ALA A 116 -1.28 15.90 -3.25
C ALA A 116 0.07 15.19 -3.10
N LEU A 117 0.79 15.50 -2.04
CA LEU A 117 2.08 14.88 -1.73
C LEU A 117 1.89 13.80 -0.68
N LEU A 118 2.06 12.54 -1.07
CA LEU A 118 1.97 11.40 -0.16
C LEU A 118 3.33 11.09 0.46
N ILE A 119 3.36 11.00 1.78
CA ILE A 119 4.50 10.55 2.58
C ILE A 119 4.03 9.35 3.42
N GLU A 120 4.79 8.26 3.38
CA GLU A 120 4.57 7.03 4.15
C GLU A 120 5.73 6.85 5.15
N PRO A 121 5.66 7.45 6.36
CA PRO A 121 6.68 7.32 7.38
C PRO A 121 6.79 5.90 7.93
N ASP A 122 8.00 5.51 8.31
CA ASP A 122 8.28 4.31 9.09
C ASP A 122 8.74 4.66 10.52
N THR A 123 8.95 3.65 11.36
CA THR A 123 9.35 3.80 12.77
C THR A 123 10.71 4.48 12.97
N GLY A 124 11.56 4.53 11.94
CA GLY A 124 12.87 5.19 11.96
C GLY A 124 12.80 6.69 11.65
N TYR A 125 11.64 7.23 11.32
CA TYR A 125 11.51 8.64 10.94
C TYR A 125 11.83 9.58 12.10
N THR A 126 12.81 10.44 11.89
CA THR A 126 13.02 11.63 12.71
C THR A 126 12.38 12.85 12.05
N ALA A 127 12.22 13.94 12.80
CA ALA A 127 11.76 15.21 12.22
C ALA A 127 12.64 15.66 11.03
N LYS A 128 13.97 15.42 11.10
CA LYS A 128 14.88 15.75 9.99
C LYS A 128 14.59 14.88 8.77
N VAL A 129 14.47 13.56 8.94
CA VAL A 129 14.19 12.62 7.83
C VAL A 129 12.87 12.96 7.16
N LEU A 130 11.82 13.28 7.92
CA LEU A 130 10.54 13.72 7.38
C LEU A 130 10.70 14.98 6.50
N LEU A 131 11.41 16.01 6.98
CA LEU A 131 11.62 17.24 6.22
C LEU A 131 12.46 17.00 4.96
N GLN A 132 13.44 16.10 5.03
CA GLN A 132 14.23 15.69 3.86
C GLN A 132 13.34 15.01 2.81
N GLU A 133 12.45 14.11 3.24
CA GLU A 133 11.54 13.41 2.35
C GLU A 133 10.53 14.35 1.68
N ILE A 134 9.98 15.31 2.43
CA ILE A 134 9.13 16.36 1.86
C ILE A 134 9.90 17.19 0.83
N CYS A 135 11.16 17.57 1.11
CA CYS A 135 11.99 18.30 0.14
C CYS A 135 12.20 17.49 -1.15
N ARG A 136 12.53 16.19 -1.05
CA ARG A 136 12.72 15.30 -2.22
C ARG A 136 11.45 15.19 -3.03
N THR A 137 10.31 14.98 -2.38
CA THR A 137 9.00 14.86 -3.02
C THR A 137 8.61 16.14 -3.74
N LEU A 138 9.02 17.31 -3.22
CA LEU A 138 8.86 18.61 -3.88
C LEU A 138 9.91 18.90 -4.97
N GLY A 139 10.87 18.00 -5.23
CA GLY A 139 11.93 18.21 -6.22
C GLY A 139 13.02 19.19 -5.77
N HIS A 140 13.20 19.37 -4.47
CA HIS A 140 14.18 20.28 -3.87
C HIS A 140 15.30 19.54 -3.13
N SER A 141 16.40 20.26 -2.87
CA SER A 141 17.52 19.71 -2.10
C SER A 141 17.08 19.31 -0.68
N ASP A 142 17.48 18.11 -0.27
CA ASP A 142 17.29 17.53 1.05
C ASP A 142 18.49 17.76 1.99
N LYS A 143 19.45 18.58 1.57
CA LYS A 143 20.60 18.98 2.37
C LYS A 143 20.27 20.18 3.23
N GLY A 144 20.90 20.21 4.40
CA GLY A 144 20.81 21.29 5.35
C GLY A 144 20.42 20.87 6.76
N ASN A 145 20.35 21.85 7.65
CA ASN A 145 19.80 21.68 8.99
C ASN A 145 18.26 21.73 8.96
N ILE A 146 17.62 21.42 10.09
CA ILE A 146 16.15 21.39 10.22
C ILE A 146 15.52 22.74 9.83
N HIS A 147 16.16 23.86 10.20
CA HIS A 147 15.62 25.18 9.91
C HIS A 147 15.64 25.48 8.41
N GLU A 148 16.75 25.22 7.73
CA GLU A 148 16.90 25.40 6.29
C GLU A 148 15.90 24.55 5.50
N LEU A 149 15.73 23.27 5.88
CA LEU A 149 14.76 22.38 5.25
C LEU A 149 13.33 22.90 5.47
N THR A 150 13.00 23.32 6.69
CA THR A 150 11.66 23.83 7.03
C THR A 150 11.33 25.10 6.24
N GLU A 151 12.23 26.08 6.17
CA GLU A 151 12.01 27.32 5.41
C GLU A 151 11.89 27.04 3.91
N ARG A 152 12.67 26.10 3.36
CA ARG A 152 12.56 25.68 1.96
C ARG A 152 11.19 25.09 1.65
N ILE A 153 10.70 24.20 2.51
CA ILE A 153 9.36 23.62 2.37
C ILE A 153 8.30 24.72 2.44
N ILE A 154 8.40 25.61 3.42
CA ILE A 154 7.43 26.71 3.59
C ILE A 154 7.42 27.61 2.36
N GLN A 155 8.58 28.00 1.83
CA GLN A 155 8.68 28.84 0.63
C GLN A 155 8.05 28.16 -0.59
N CYS A 156 8.25 26.85 -0.76
CA CYS A 156 7.67 26.09 -1.86
C CYS A 156 6.16 25.90 -1.74
N LEU A 157 5.67 25.69 -0.51
CA LEU A 157 4.26 25.42 -0.19
C LEU A 157 3.45 26.67 0.14
N ASN A 158 4.09 27.84 0.18
CA ASN A 158 3.44 29.07 0.60
C ASN A 158 2.25 29.36 -0.31
N ARG A 159 1.04 29.37 0.25
CA ARG A 159 -0.13 29.83 -0.48
C ARG A 159 -0.04 31.33 -0.61
N ASP A 160 0.30 31.81 -1.80
CA ASP A 160 0.00 33.20 -2.12
C ASP A 160 -1.51 33.34 -2.26
N LYS A 161 -2.16 33.85 -1.21
CA LYS A 161 -3.62 34.03 -1.13
C LYS A 161 -4.18 34.94 -2.23
N LYS A 162 -3.32 35.67 -2.95
CA LYS A 162 -3.68 36.54 -4.09
C LYS A 162 -3.40 35.91 -5.45
N SER A 163 -2.65 34.81 -5.50
CA SER A 163 -2.31 34.12 -6.74
C SER A 163 -3.47 33.24 -7.18
N SER A 164 -4.04 33.54 -8.35
CA SER A 164 -5.01 32.72 -9.06
C SER A 164 -4.36 31.56 -9.85
N SER A 165 -3.07 31.30 -9.62
CA SER A 165 -2.35 30.23 -10.32
C SER A 165 -2.88 28.87 -9.88
N PRO A 166 -3.21 27.97 -10.83
CA PRO A 166 -3.59 26.58 -10.52
C PRO A 166 -2.55 25.82 -9.68
N ARG A 167 -1.28 26.28 -9.66
CA ARG A 167 -0.19 25.69 -8.86
C ARG A 167 -0.33 25.96 -7.35
N ASP A 168 -1.14 26.95 -6.97
CA ASP A 168 -1.38 27.38 -5.58
C ASP A 168 -2.73 26.89 -5.05
N ALA A 169 -3.57 26.33 -5.93
CA ALA A 169 -4.87 25.80 -5.61
C ALA A 169 -4.74 24.44 -4.90
N HIS A 170 -5.07 24.38 -3.61
CA HIS A 170 -5.41 23.10 -2.93
C HIS A 170 -4.27 22.07 -2.75
N ARG A 171 -2.99 22.49 -2.64
CA ARG A 171 -1.93 21.56 -2.22
C ARG A 171 -2.22 20.96 -0.84
N ILE A 172 -1.94 19.68 -0.70
CA ILE A 172 -2.13 18.91 0.54
C ILE A 172 -0.95 17.96 0.77
N LEU A 173 -0.44 17.95 2.00
CA LEU A 173 0.48 16.93 2.50
C LEU A 173 -0.35 15.79 3.10
N LEU A 174 -0.26 14.60 2.49
CA LEU A 174 -0.88 13.38 2.98
C LEU A 174 0.17 12.58 3.75
N ILE A 175 -0.01 12.42 5.05
CA ILE A 175 0.89 11.66 5.91
C ILE A 175 0.16 10.38 6.29
N ASP A 176 0.44 9.28 5.59
CA ASP A 176 -0.07 7.95 5.98
C ASP A 176 0.70 7.43 7.20
N GLU A 177 0.16 6.46 7.93
CA GLU A 177 0.80 5.88 9.12
C GLU A 177 1.38 6.94 10.08
N ALA A 178 0.70 8.09 10.23
CA ALA A 178 1.21 9.24 10.98
C ALA A 178 1.47 8.93 12.47
N GLU A 179 0.90 7.86 13.00
CA GLU A 179 1.20 7.32 14.32
C GLU A 179 2.66 6.87 14.51
N GLN A 180 3.39 6.61 13.43
CA GLN A 180 4.79 6.22 13.46
C GLN A 180 5.70 7.44 13.68
N LEU A 181 5.19 8.64 13.41
CA LEU A 181 5.96 9.86 13.58
C LEU A 181 6.15 10.21 15.07
N PRO A 182 7.37 10.56 15.47
CA PRO A 182 7.60 11.13 16.79
C PRO A 182 6.95 12.52 16.89
N THR A 183 6.64 12.95 18.10
CA THR A 183 5.93 14.23 18.33
C THR A 183 6.66 15.43 17.73
N ARG A 184 8.00 15.44 17.72
CA ARG A 184 8.80 16.50 17.09
C ARG A 184 8.55 16.62 15.57
N ALA A 185 8.26 15.51 14.90
CA ALA A 185 7.94 15.50 13.47
C ALA A 185 6.51 16.03 13.24
N LEU A 186 5.55 15.64 14.07
CA LEU A 186 4.19 16.18 14.06
C LEU A 186 4.17 17.71 14.29
N GLU A 187 4.98 18.21 15.24
CA GLU A 187 5.16 19.65 15.45
C GLU A 187 5.75 20.38 14.24
N SER A 188 6.67 19.72 13.54
CA SER A 188 7.27 20.29 12.32
C SER A 188 6.22 20.45 11.22
N LEU A 189 5.34 19.45 11.04
CA LEU A 189 4.21 19.51 10.10
C LEU A 189 3.22 20.62 10.47
N ARG A 190 2.85 20.74 11.76
CA ARG A 190 2.01 21.83 12.26
C ARG A 190 2.62 23.21 11.98
N ARG A 191 3.93 23.36 12.20
CA ARG A 191 4.63 24.63 11.92
C ARG A 191 4.65 24.96 10.43
N ILE A 192 4.84 23.95 9.56
CA ILE A 192 4.74 24.12 8.11
C ILE A 192 3.34 24.57 7.72
N HIS A 193 2.29 23.90 8.21
CA HIS A 193 0.89 24.30 7.99
C HIS A 193 0.66 25.76 8.42
N ASP A 194 1.01 26.12 9.64
CA ASP A 194 0.76 27.46 10.18
C ASP A 194 1.46 28.57 9.40
N LYS A 195 2.67 28.32 8.89
CA LYS A 195 3.45 29.32 8.16
C LYS A 195 3.14 29.37 6.66
N SER A 196 2.80 28.25 6.03
CA SER A 196 2.57 28.16 4.58
C SER A 196 1.09 28.18 4.18
N GLY A 197 0.19 27.81 5.09
CA GLY A 197 -1.24 27.61 4.79
C GLY A 197 -1.53 26.35 3.96
N VAL A 198 -0.57 25.45 3.81
CA VAL A 198 -0.78 24.16 3.13
C VAL A 198 -1.69 23.25 3.96
N ALA A 199 -2.61 22.52 3.32
CA ALA A 199 -3.39 21.51 4.01
C ALA A 199 -2.49 20.34 4.45
N VAL A 200 -2.81 19.73 5.60
CA VAL A 200 -2.11 18.55 6.10
C VAL A 200 -3.15 17.53 6.56
N ALA A 201 -3.17 16.36 5.94
CA ALA A 201 -3.97 15.23 6.40
C ALA A 201 -3.07 14.22 7.10
N LEU A 202 -3.25 14.08 8.42
CA LEU A 202 -2.63 13.02 9.20
C LEU A 202 -3.55 11.81 9.17
N VAL A 203 -3.08 10.68 8.65
CA VAL A 203 -3.89 9.47 8.50
C VAL A 203 -3.23 8.33 9.26
N GLY A 204 -4.03 7.58 10.03
CA GLY A 204 -3.44 6.57 10.91
C GLY A 204 -4.39 5.73 11.72
N MET A 205 -3.84 4.96 12.67
CA MET A 205 -4.58 4.26 13.70
C MET A 205 -5.08 5.20 14.81
N PRO A 206 -6.09 4.80 15.62
CA PRO A 206 -6.62 5.63 16.70
C PRO A 206 -5.56 6.15 17.69
N LYS A 207 -4.45 5.43 17.88
CA LYS A 207 -3.32 5.87 18.72
C LYS A 207 -2.69 7.19 18.27
N LEU A 208 -2.84 7.59 17.01
CA LEU A 208 -2.44 8.90 16.51
C LEU A 208 -3.06 10.05 17.32
N LEU A 209 -4.32 9.91 17.75
CA LEU A 209 -4.97 10.90 18.61
C LEU A 209 -4.29 11.03 19.97
N LEU A 210 -3.79 9.93 20.52
CA LEU A 210 -3.04 9.93 21.78
C LEU A 210 -1.70 10.64 21.59
N ASN A 211 -0.99 10.35 20.50
CA ASN A 211 0.28 11.02 20.16
C ASN A 211 0.11 12.54 20.02
N LEU A 212 -1.00 12.99 19.44
CA LEU A 212 -1.32 14.42 19.28
C LEU A 212 -1.73 15.11 20.58
N LYS A 213 -2.31 14.37 21.55
CA LYS A 213 -2.64 14.91 22.87
C LYS A 213 -1.42 14.92 23.81
N GLY A 214 -0.52 13.96 23.65
CA GLY A 214 0.63 13.75 24.52
C GLY A 214 0.29 13.02 25.83
N PRO A 215 1.30 12.44 26.50
CA PRO A 215 1.12 11.68 27.74
C PRO A 215 0.52 12.51 28.90
N ASN A 216 0.64 13.84 28.90
CA ASN A 216 0.12 14.74 29.95
C ASN A 216 -0.68 15.94 29.43
N SER A 217 -1.29 15.86 28.24
CA SER A 217 -1.93 17.04 27.58
C SER A 217 -0.97 18.20 27.24
N GLU A 218 0.35 17.95 27.25
CA GLU A 218 1.38 18.94 26.92
C GLU A 218 1.23 19.51 25.50
N PHE A 219 0.59 18.74 24.61
CA PHE A 219 0.36 19.12 23.20
C PHE A 219 -1.08 19.55 22.91
N LYS A 220 -1.80 20.08 23.91
CA LYS A 220 -3.09 20.79 23.69
C LYS A 220 -3.03 21.78 22.53
N GLN A 221 -1.86 22.35 22.25
CA GLN A 221 -1.62 23.28 21.15
C GLN A 221 -1.54 22.63 19.76
N LEU A 222 -1.11 21.37 19.63
CA LEU A 222 -1.16 20.63 18.36
C LEU A 222 -2.59 20.22 18.05
N PHE A 223 -3.24 19.58 19.02
CA PHE A 223 -4.58 19.08 18.86
C PHE A 223 -5.59 20.21 18.60
N SER A 224 -5.38 21.41 19.17
CA SER A 224 -6.23 22.58 18.90
C SER A 224 -6.14 23.13 17.48
N ARG A 225 -5.08 22.78 16.72
CA ARG A 225 -4.91 23.14 15.30
C ARG A 225 -5.54 22.11 14.35
N VAL A 226 -5.95 20.95 14.86
CA VAL A 226 -6.71 19.97 14.09
C VAL A 226 -8.14 20.49 13.95
N SER A 227 -8.48 21.00 12.77
CA SER A 227 -9.75 21.69 12.53
C SER A 227 -10.82 20.78 11.93
N VAL A 228 -10.42 19.67 11.31
CA VAL A 228 -11.33 18.69 10.70
C VAL A 228 -10.90 17.27 11.07
N LYS A 229 -11.86 16.37 11.28
CA LYS A 229 -11.60 14.95 11.57
C LYS A 229 -12.55 14.03 10.81
N MET A 230 -12.08 12.82 10.53
CA MET A 230 -12.89 11.70 10.07
C MET A 230 -12.50 10.44 10.86
N GLU A 231 -13.50 9.74 11.37
CA GLU A 231 -13.35 8.48 12.07
C GLU A 231 -13.97 7.36 11.22
N LEU A 232 -13.18 6.33 10.94
CA LEU A 232 -13.60 5.16 10.15
C LEU A 232 -14.05 3.98 11.02
N GLY A 233 -13.94 4.10 12.35
CA GLY A 233 -14.21 3.00 13.29
C GLY A 233 -13.17 1.88 13.21
N GLU A 234 -13.53 0.69 13.69
CA GLU A 234 -12.68 -0.52 13.67
C GLU A 234 -13.02 -1.48 12.53
N MET A 235 -14.18 -1.31 11.89
CA MET A 235 -14.71 -2.19 10.84
C MET A 235 -15.33 -1.36 9.73
N LEU A 236 -15.18 -1.84 8.49
CA LEU A 236 -15.90 -1.31 7.34
C LEU A 236 -17.36 -1.76 7.36
N PRO A 237 -18.28 -0.93 6.83
CA PRO A 237 -19.64 -1.35 6.56
C PRO A 237 -19.68 -2.59 5.66
N GLU A 238 -20.65 -3.48 5.90
CA GLU A 238 -20.84 -4.66 5.04
C GLU A 238 -21.11 -4.27 3.58
N THR A 239 -21.77 -3.14 3.34
CA THR A 239 -22.03 -2.61 1.99
C THR A 239 -20.74 -2.39 1.20
N ASP A 240 -19.71 -1.85 1.85
CA ASP A 240 -18.40 -1.59 1.23
C ASP A 240 -17.68 -2.90 0.92
N LEU A 241 -17.74 -3.86 1.83
CA LEU A 241 -17.13 -5.18 1.65
C LEU A 241 -17.84 -5.98 0.54
N LYS A 242 -19.17 -5.89 0.45
CA LYS A 242 -19.96 -6.48 -0.64
C LYS A 242 -19.59 -5.87 -1.99
N GLN A 243 -19.44 -4.53 -2.07
CA GLN A 243 -19.00 -3.85 -3.29
C GLN A 243 -17.62 -4.36 -3.76
N ILE A 244 -16.68 -4.55 -2.83
CA ILE A 244 -15.35 -5.10 -3.13
C ILE A 244 -15.46 -6.56 -3.60
N ALA A 245 -16.17 -7.41 -2.85
CA ALA A 245 -16.30 -8.83 -3.17
C ALA A 245 -16.98 -9.05 -4.53
N ALA A 246 -18.07 -8.32 -4.82
CA ALA A 246 -18.79 -8.43 -6.08
C ALA A 246 -17.93 -8.00 -7.28
N ALA A 247 -17.15 -6.93 -7.14
CA ALA A 247 -16.25 -6.47 -8.19
C ALA A 247 -15.13 -7.47 -8.50
N VAL A 248 -14.60 -8.13 -7.47
CA VAL A 248 -13.50 -9.08 -7.60
C VAL A 248 -13.98 -10.43 -8.14
N LEU A 249 -15.03 -10.99 -7.53
CA LEU A 249 -15.59 -12.30 -7.91
C LEU A 249 -16.44 -12.23 -9.19
N LYS A 250 -16.78 -11.03 -9.66
CA LYS A 250 -17.64 -10.79 -10.83
C LYS A 250 -18.98 -11.54 -10.73
N THR A 251 -19.52 -11.62 -9.52
CA THR A 251 -20.79 -12.29 -9.22
C THR A 251 -21.74 -11.34 -8.51
N ASN A 252 -23.04 -11.57 -8.71
CA ASN A 252 -24.13 -10.92 -7.98
C ASN A 252 -24.88 -11.93 -7.08
N ASP A 253 -24.31 -13.12 -6.85
CA ASP A 253 -24.88 -14.10 -5.94
C ASP A 253 -24.82 -13.58 -4.50
N GLU A 254 -25.97 -13.20 -3.97
CA GLU A 254 -26.09 -12.58 -2.66
C GLU A 254 -25.71 -13.53 -1.51
N ALA A 255 -25.92 -14.85 -1.66
CA ALA A 255 -25.57 -15.82 -0.63
C ALA A 255 -24.04 -15.95 -0.50
N VAL A 256 -23.36 -16.09 -1.65
CA VAL A 256 -21.89 -16.14 -1.72
C VAL A 256 -21.29 -14.84 -1.18
N LEU A 257 -21.80 -13.69 -1.64
CA LEU A 257 -21.30 -12.38 -1.18
C LEU A 257 -21.49 -12.17 0.31
N GLN A 258 -22.63 -12.57 0.87
CA GLN A 258 -22.88 -12.48 2.31
C GLN A 258 -21.92 -13.37 3.11
N LYS A 259 -21.66 -14.60 2.66
CA LYS A 259 -20.73 -15.51 3.33
C LYS A 259 -19.31 -14.93 3.35
N VAL A 260 -18.80 -14.52 2.18
CA VAL A 260 -17.46 -13.90 2.02
C VAL A 260 -17.31 -12.67 2.91
N VAL A 261 -18.32 -11.80 2.94
CA VAL A 261 -18.30 -10.58 3.77
C VAL A 261 -18.31 -10.91 5.25
N LYS A 262 -19.14 -11.87 5.69
CA LYS A 262 -19.17 -12.33 7.08
C LYS A 262 -17.82 -12.90 7.52
N THR A 263 -17.19 -13.73 6.69
CA THR A 263 -15.84 -14.30 6.93
C THR A 263 -14.77 -13.22 7.04
N SER A 264 -14.91 -12.11 6.31
CA SER A 264 -13.97 -10.98 6.37
C SER A 264 -14.02 -10.18 7.69
N LYS A 265 -15.05 -10.39 8.54
CA LYS A 265 -15.21 -9.75 9.87
C LYS A 265 -15.01 -8.22 9.85
N GLY A 266 -15.55 -7.55 8.84
CA GLY A 266 -15.47 -6.08 8.76
C GLY A 266 -14.13 -5.53 8.24
N ASN A 267 -13.19 -6.35 7.76
CA ASN A 267 -11.83 -5.91 7.43
C ASN A 267 -11.48 -6.12 5.95
N ALA A 268 -11.17 -5.04 5.22
CA ALA A 268 -10.83 -5.10 3.79
C ALA A 268 -9.52 -5.86 3.51
N ARG A 269 -8.52 -5.78 4.41
CA ARG A 269 -7.29 -6.60 4.26
C ARG A 269 -7.59 -8.08 4.41
N LYS A 270 -8.45 -8.46 5.37
CA LYS A 270 -8.89 -9.85 5.55
C LYS A 270 -9.69 -10.32 4.34
N LEU A 271 -10.62 -9.51 3.85
CA LEU A 271 -11.37 -9.77 2.61
C LEU A 271 -10.43 -10.01 1.43
N SER A 272 -9.46 -9.13 1.22
CA SER A 272 -8.51 -9.25 0.12
C SER A 272 -7.71 -10.55 0.20
N LYS A 273 -7.27 -10.95 1.40
CA LYS A 273 -6.58 -12.24 1.60
C LYS A 273 -7.50 -13.43 1.32
N LEU A 274 -8.74 -13.39 1.80
CA LEU A 274 -9.73 -14.43 1.55
C LEU A 274 -9.93 -14.62 0.05
N LEU A 275 -10.17 -13.54 -0.69
CA LEU A 275 -10.37 -13.56 -2.15
C LEU A 275 -9.16 -14.13 -2.90
N LEU A 276 -7.93 -13.77 -2.51
CA LEU A 276 -6.71 -14.32 -3.10
C LEU A 276 -6.55 -15.83 -2.85
N ILE A 277 -6.92 -16.30 -1.66
CA ILE A 277 -6.84 -17.72 -1.30
C ILE A 277 -7.89 -18.52 -2.07
N MET A 278 -9.14 -18.02 -2.12
CA MET A 278 -10.22 -18.63 -2.90
C MET A 278 -9.83 -18.78 -4.37
N ASP A 279 -9.33 -17.70 -4.98
CA ASP A 279 -8.87 -17.69 -6.37
C ASP A 279 -7.75 -18.70 -6.62
N TYR A 280 -6.77 -18.79 -5.71
CA TYR A 280 -5.73 -19.81 -5.79
C TYR A 280 -6.31 -21.24 -5.71
N LEU A 281 -7.22 -21.51 -4.76
CA LEU A 281 -7.82 -22.83 -4.55
C LEU A 281 -8.63 -23.29 -5.78
N MET A 282 -9.32 -22.37 -6.44
CA MET A 282 -10.07 -22.65 -7.67
C MET A 282 -9.14 -22.89 -8.86
N GLN A 283 -8.01 -22.16 -8.96
CA GLN A 283 -7.05 -22.39 -10.04
C GLN A 283 -6.35 -23.74 -9.93
N VAL A 284 -6.02 -24.20 -8.72
CA VAL A 284 -5.38 -25.52 -8.52
C VAL A 284 -6.38 -26.67 -8.52
N ASN A 285 -7.68 -26.40 -8.42
CA ASN A 285 -8.75 -27.40 -8.52
C ASN A 285 -9.83 -26.95 -9.53
N PRO A 286 -9.63 -27.17 -10.85
CA PRO A 286 -10.51 -26.64 -11.89
C PRO A 286 -11.95 -27.16 -11.85
N ASP A 287 -12.19 -28.29 -11.20
CA ASP A 287 -13.53 -28.90 -11.05
C ASP A 287 -14.31 -28.33 -9.85
N VAL A 288 -13.71 -27.42 -9.09
CA VAL A 288 -14.31 -26.83 -7.90
C VAL A 288 -14.92 -25.48 -8.25
N ASP A 289 -16.25 -25.39 -8.14
CA ASP A 289 -17.00 -24.16 -8.33
C ASP A 289 -16.90 -23.23 -7.11
N LEU A 290 -17.27 -21.96 -7.30
CA LEU A 290 -17.38 -21.01 -6.21
C LEU A 290 -18.59 -21.35 -5.32
N ASP A 291 -18.33 -22.06 -4.23
CA ASP A 291 -19.34 -22.50 -3.26
C ASP A 291 -18.93 -22.26 -1.80
N ASP A 292 -19.77 -22.71 -0.87
CA ASP A 292 -19.52 -22.59 0.56
C ASP A 292 -18.29 -23.36 1.03
N ASP A 293 -17.99 -24.52 0.43
CA ASP A 293 -16.86 -25.38 0.82
C ASP A 293 -15.53 -24.69 0.52
N VAL A 294 -15.41 -24.01 -0.63
CA VAL A 294 -14.22 -23.21 -0.97
C VAL A 294 -14.02 -22.06 0.02
N ILE A 295 -15.10 -21.36 0.40
CA ILE A 295 -15.01 -20.22 1.33
C ILE A 295 -14.57 -20.70 2.71
N GLU A 296 -15.14 -21.81 3.19
CA GLU A 296 -14.77 -22.40 4.49
C GLU A 296 -13.34 -22.92 4.48
N HIS A 297 -12.92 -23.58 3.40
CA HIS A 297 -11.53 -24.02 3.26
C HIS A 297 -10.57 -22.82 3.24
N ALA A 298 -10.90 -21.76 2.51
CA ALA A 298 -10.10 -20.54 2.46
C ALA A 298 -10.01 -19.83 3.83
N GLU A 299 -11.08 -19.87 4.64
CA GLU A 299 -11.09 -19.29 5.98
C GLU A 299 -10.03 -19.94 6.90
N THR A 300 -9.76 -21.25 6.74
CA THR A 300 -8.77 -21.97 7.57
C THR A 300 -7.35 -21.44 7.43
N TYR A 301 -7.03 -20.78 6.31
CA TYR A 301 -5.73 -20.16 6.07
C TYR A 301 -5.64 -18.72 6.61
N LEU A 302 -6.74 -18.14 7.09
CA LEU A 302 -6.76 -16.78 7.62
C LEU A 302 -6.35 -16.74 9.08
N ILE A 303 -5.40 -15.86 9.41
CA ILE A 303 -5.10 -15.49 10.80
C ILE A 303 -6.32 -14.75 11.37
N HIS A 304 -6.80 -15.20 12.53
CA HIS A 304 -7.90 -14.62 13.27
C HIS A 304 -7.49 -13.41 14.10
#